data_AF-A0A9P5J5S6-F1
#
_entry.id   AF-A0A9P5J5S6-F1
#
_cell.length_a   1.000
_cell.length_b   1.000
_cell.length_c   1.000
_cell.angle_alpha   90.00
_cell.angle_beta   90.00
_cell.angle_gamma   90.00
#
_symmetry.space_group_name_H-M   'P 1'
#
loop_
_entity.id
_entity.type
_entity.pdbx_description
1 polymer ?
#
loop_
_entity_poly.entity_id
_entity_poly.type
_entity_poly.pdbx_seq_one_letter_code
_entity_poly.pdbx_strand_id
1 'polypeptide(L)'
;MCGCMTGSAAGGGAYWSIASWYVGTGGTYYTTLYNVNVGDELTGLITLTGQSGSSYNYLSEFSNIPAAGGLALSGSAELVWATETLECYGITASTDYPAGSTVFNNIQITGTGGTPALSWSVNSDSADGVTASVNVDGATNGVVTITY
;
A
#
# COMPACT_ATOMS: atom_id res chain seq x y z
N MET A 1 1.18 1.33 0.88
CA MET A 1 1.96 2.04 -0.15
C MET A 1 3.38 2.21 0.35
N CYS A 2 4.37 1.77 -0.42
CA CYS A 2 5.80 1.96 -0.12
C CYS A 2 6.38 2.84 -1.23
N GLY A 3 6.97 3.99 -0.89
CA GLY A 3 7.48 4.97 -1.86
C GLY A 3 9.01 5.03 -1.86
N CYS A 4 9.61 5.12 -3.04
CA CYS A 4 11.03 5.44 -3.22
C CYS A 4 11.15 6.88 -3.74
N MET A 5 11.59 7.80 -2.88
CA MET A 5 11.93 9.18 -3.24
C MET A 5 13.29 9.54 -2.64
N THR A 6 13.94 10.58 -3.12
CA THR A 6 14.97 11.29 -2.34
C THR A 6 14.30 12.11 -1.24
N GLY A 7 13.93 11.47 -0.12
CA GLY A 7 13.44 12.11 1.12
C GLY A 7 12.20 12.99 0.96
N SER A 8 11.00 12.43 1.14
CA SER A 8 9.75 13.19 1.17
C SER A 8 8.98 12.96 2.47
N ALA A 9 7.92 13.75 2.69
CA ALA A 9 6.95 13.48 3.77
C ALA A 9 6.29 12.10 3.64
N ALA A 10 6.27 11.50 2.44
CA ALA A 10 5.75 10.17 2.13
C ALA A 10 6.78 9.03 2.26
N GLY A 11 7.97 9.33 2.78
CA GLY A 11 9.07 8.37 2.86
C GLY A 11 10.02 8.50 1.67
N GLY A 12 11.05 7.64 1.69
CA GLY A 12 12.18 7.66 0.76
C GLY A 12 13.47 8.26 1.36
N GLY A 13 14.60 8.04 0.69
CA GLY A 13 15.91 8.58 1.04
C GLY A 13 16.92 7.44 1.22
N ALA A 14 17.88 7.64 2.12
CA ALA A 14 18.91 6.63 2.42
C ALA A 14 18.37 5.41 3.23
N TYR A 15 17.08 5.38 3.53
CA TYR A 15 16.43 4.33 4.33
C TYR A 15 15.02 4.05 3.84
N TRP A 16 14.52 2.85 4.13
CA TRP A 16 13.13 2.48 3.89
C TRP A 16 12.26 2.92 5.07
N SER A 17 11.05 3.37 4.77
CA SER A 17 10.09 3.75 5.81
C SER A 17 8.67 3.41 5.37
N ILE A 18 7.79 3.30 6.36
CA ILE A 18 6.37 3.04 6.19
C ILE A 18 5.54 4.14 6.85
N ALA A 19 4.35 4.38 6.32
CA ALA A 19 3.31 5.20 6.91
C ALA A 19 1.93 4.79 6.36
N SER A 20 0.87 5.07 7.12
CA SER A 20 -0.50 5.00 6.62
C SER A 20 -0.93 6.36 6.07
N TRP A 21 -1.62 6.36 4.93
CA TRP A 21 -2.01 7.58 4.20
C TRP A 21 -3.50 7.58 3.87
N TYR A 22 -4.08 8.78 3.84
CA TYR A 22 -5.37 9.04 3.24
C TYR A 22 -5.31 10.35 2.46
N VAL A 23 -5.76 10.29 1.21
CA VAL A 23 -5.88 11.45 0.33
C VAL A 23 -7.34 11.54 -0.09
N GLY A 24 -8.01 12.62 0.34
CA GLY A 24 -9.42 12.85 0.04
C GLY A 24 -9.72 14.32 -0.22
N THR A 25 -10.98 14.65 -0.43
CA THR A 25 -11.43 16.03 -0.72
C THR A 25 -11.15 17.01 0.41
N GLY A 26 -11.05 16.52 1.66
CA GLY A 26 -10.71 17.32 2.85
C GLY A 26 -9.21 17.55 3.07
N GLY A 27 -8.35 16.91 2.28
CA GLY A 27 -6.89 17.02 2.38
C GLY A 27 -6.17 15.68 2.44
N THR A 28 -4.90 15.75 2.85
CA THR A 28 -3.99 14.62 2.95
C THR A 28 -3.60 14.40 4.41
N TYR A 29 -3.75 13.17 4.88
CA TYR A 29 -3.50 12.76 6.26
C TYR A 29 -2.59 11.56 6.28
N TYR A 30 -1.63 11.54 7.21
CA TYR A 30 -0.66 10.46 7.29
C TYR A 30 -0.10 10.31 8.70
N THR A 31 0.37 9.10 9.02
CA THR A 31 1.13 8.84 10.23
C THR A 31 2.57 9.35 10.11
N THR A 32 3.27 9.49 11.22
CA THR A 32 4.72 9.71 11.19
C THR A 32 5.43 8.55 10.50
N LEU A 33 6.51 8.85 9.78
CA LEU A 33 7.34 7.82 9.15
C LEU A 33 7.96 6.89 10.20
N TYR A 34 7.89 5.60 9.95
CA TYR A 34 8.57 4.57 10.74
C TYR A 34 9.60 3.86 9.87
N ASN A 35 10.84 3.79 10.34
CA ASN A 35 11.93 3.18 9.57
C ASN A 35 11.82 1.66 9.58
N VAL A 36 12.07 1.05 8.43
CA VAL A 36 12.11 -0.40 8.24
C VAL A 36 13.39 -0.78 7.51
N ASN A 37 13.73 -2.06 7.56
CA ASN A 37 14.88 -2.64 6.90
C ASN A 37 14.45 -3.58 5.78
N VAL A 38 15.37 -3.82 4.85
CA VAL A 38 15.19 -4.88 3.84
C VAL A 38 15.04 -6.22 4.57
N GLY A 39 13.99 -6.96 4.22
CA GLY A 39 13.66 -8.25 4.83
C GLY A 39 12.69 -8.18 6.00
N ASP A 40 12.31 -6.99 6.47
CA ASP A 40 11.22 -6.85 7.44
C ASP A 40 9.90 -7.31 6.81
N GLU A 41 9.15 -8.14 7.54
CA GLU A 41 7.78 -8.50 7.18
C GLU A 41 6.81 -7.43 7.67
N LEU A 42 5.91 -6.98 6.80
CA LEU A 42 4.97 -5.90 7.08
C LEU A 42 3.53 -6.37 6.88
N THR A 43 2.69 -6.26 7.92
CA THR A 43 1.27 -6.65 7.86
C THR A 43 0.39 -5.40 7.85
N GLY A 44 0.15 -4.86 6.64
CA GLY A 44 -0.79 -3.76 6.44
C GLY A 44 -2.24 -4.20 6.67
N LEU A 45 -3.02 -3.36 7.33
CA LEU A 45 -4.44 -3.61 7.60
C LEU A 45 -5.25 -2.32 7.41
N ILE A 46 -6.32 -2.41 6.61
CA ILE A 46 -7.35 -1.37 6.50
C ILE A 46 -8.67 -1.98 7.00
N THR A 47 -9.22 -1.44 8.07
CA THR A 47 -10.45 -1.94 8.70
C THR A 47 -11.57 -0.91 8.57
N LEU A 48 -12.75 -1.32 8.09
CA LEU A 48 -13.98 -0.52 8.22
C LEU A 48 -14.43 -0.54 9.68
N THR A 49 -14.36 0.60 10.37
CA THR A 49 -14.68 0.72 11.80
C THR A 49 -16.08 1.28 12.07
N GLY A 50 -16.73 1.85 11.04
CA GLY A 50 -18.09 2.34 11.15
C GLY A 50 -18.64 2.79 9.81
N GLN A 51 -19.96 2.75 9.67
CA GLN A 51 -20.68 3.22 8.48
C GLN A 51 -21.97 3.90 8.91
N SER A 52 -22.27 5.05 8.30
CA SER A 52 -23.56 5.73 8.43
C SER A 52 -23.96 6.36 7.09
N GLY A 53 -24.98 5.80 6.43
CA GLY A 53 -25.33 6.21 5.06
C GLY A 53 -24.14 6.01 4.11
N SER A 54 -23.74 7.07 3.40
CA SER A 54 -22.59 7.09 2.49
C SER A 54 -21.28 7.54 3.13
N SER A 55 -21.22 7.54 4.47
CA SER A 55 -20.07 7.97 5.28
C SER A 55 -19.43 6.75 5.92
N TYR A 56 -18.13 6.54 5.65
CA TYR A 56 -17.38 5.37 6.08
C TYR A 56 -16.19 5.78 6.93
N ASN A 57 -15.96 5.05 8.02
CA ASN A 57 -14.85 5.24 8.94
C ASN A 57 -13.88 4.09 8.78
N TYR A 58 -12.58 4.39 8.69
CA TYR A 58 -11.54 3.39 8.49
C TYR A 58 -10.42 3.54 9.51
N LEU A 59 -9.72 2.45 9.79
CA LEU A 59 -8.42 2.46 10.44
C LEU A 59 -7.40 1.83 9.49
N SER A 60 -6.36 2.58 9.13
CA SER A 60 -5.22 2.08 8.37
C SER A 60 -4.00 1.97 9.30
N GLU A 61 -3.37 0.80 9.36
CA GLU A 61 -2.23 0.55 10.24
C GLU A 61 -1.34 -0.60 9.74
N PHE A 62 -0.19 -0.76 10.38
CA PHE A 62 0.66 -1.96 10.27
C PHE A 62 0.51 -2.77 11.55
N SER A 63 -0.30 -3.82 11.51
CA SER A 63 -0.76 -4.54 12.72
C SER A 63 0.37 -5.24 13.49
N ASN A 64 1.46 -5.60 12.80
CA ASN A 64 2.66 -6.17 13.42
C ASN A 64 3.69 -5.11 13.85
N ILE A 65 3.45 -3.82 13.60
CA ILE A 65 4.32 -2.70 14.00
C ILE A 65 3.46 -1.59 14.65
N PRO A 66 2.96 -1.78 15.88
CA PRO A 66 2.14 -0.77 16.55
C PRO A 66 2.85 0.58 16.73
N ALA A 67 4.19 0.58 16.79
CA ALA A 67 5.00 1.79 16.90
C ALA A 67 4.94 2.69 15.65
N ALA A 68 4.51 2.17 14.50
CA ALA A 68 4.25 2.98 13.29
C ALA A 68 2.94 3.80 13.39
N GLY A 69 2.14 3.53 14.44
CA GLY A 69 0.85 4.17 14.66
C GLY A 69 -0.25 3.68 13.72
N GLY A 70 -1.44 4.27 13.88
CA GLY A 70 -2.60 4.00 13.05
C GLY A 70 -3.28 5.31 12.63
N LEU A 71 -3.81 5.33 11.41
CA LEU A 71 -4.56 6.44 10.86
C LEU A 71 -6.06 6.13 10.94
N ALA A 72 -6.73 6.72 11.94
CA ALA A 72 -8.18 6.66 12.07
C ALA A 72 -8.83 7.77 11.22
N LEU A 73 -9.76 7.37 10.36
CA LEU A 73 -10.46 8.23 9.41
C LEU A 73 -11.94 8.18 9.70
N SER A 74 -12.61 9.32 9.56
CA SER A 74 -14.07 9.43 9.69
C SER A 74 -14.64 10.21 8.53
N GLY A 75 -15.82 9.83 8.04
CA GLY A 75 -16.47 10.58 6.97
C GLY A 75 -15.87 10.39 5.58
N SER A 76 -15.21 9.26 5.33
CA SER A 76 -14.60 8.95 4.03
C SER A 76 -15.62 8.35 3.06
N ALA A 77 -15.29 8.37 1.77
CA ALA A 77 -16.00 7.61 0.75
C ALA A 77 -15.73 6.10 0.92
N GLU A 78 -16.61 5.28 0.35
CA GLU A 78 -16.40 3.83 0.32
C GLU A 78 -15.16 3.46 -0.50
N LEU A 79 -14.32 2.59 0.06
CA LEU A 79 -13.20 1.99 -0.67
C LEU A 79 -13.74 0.88 -1.57
N VAL A 80 -13.71 1.11 -2.89
CA VAL A 80 -14.25 0.18 -3.90
C VAL A 80 -13.19 -0.47 -4.77
N TRP A 81 -11.92 -0.06 -4.62
CA TRP A 81 -10.79 -0.58 -5.38
C TRP A 81 -9.61 -0.86 -4.44
N ALA A 82 -8.87 -1.92 -4.75
CA ALA A 82 -7.60 -2.25 -4.11
C ALA A 82 -6.49 -2.19 -5.15
N THR A 83 -5.34 -1.66 -4.75
CA THR A 83 -4.15 -1.55 -5.59
C THR A 83 -2.90 -1.79 -4.75
N GLU A 84 -1.96 -2.53 -5.30
CA GLU A 84 -0.59 -2.58 -4.79
C GLU A 84 0.30 -1.84 -5.77
N THR A 85 0.97 -0.81 -5.29
CA THR A 85 1.64 0.18 -6.15
C THR A 85 3.03 0.47 -5.61
N LEU A 86 4.01 0.39 -6.49
CA LEU A 86 5.30 1.08 -6.34
C LEU A 86 5.15 2.44 -7.02
N GLU A 87 5.07 3.49 -6.22
CA GLU A 87 5.04 4.86 -6.72
C GLU A 87 6.39 5.50 -6.50
N CYS A 88 7.00 5.99 -7.58
CA CYS A 88 8.33 6.60 -7.58
C CYS A 88 8.30 7.86 -8.42
N TYR A 89 9.11 8.84 -8.02
CA TYR A 89 9.18 10.15 -8.66
C TYR A 89 10.64 10.52 -8.90
N GLY A 90 10.91 11.25 -9.99
CA GLY A 90 12.26 11.71 -10.31
C GLY A 90 13.20 10.61 -10.82
N ILE A 91 12.65 9.48 -11.25
CA ILE A 91 13.38 8.39 -11.91
C ILE A 91 13.81 8.86 -13.30
N THR A 92 15.07 8.65 -13.63
CA THR A 92 15.69 9.03 -14.91
C THR A 92 16.36 7.85 -15.61
N ALA A 93 16.64 6.77 -14.89
CA ALA A 93 17.13 5.50 -15.41
C ALA A 93 16.72 4.34 -14.50
N SER A 94 16.69 3.12 -15.03
CA SER A 94 16.39 1.91 -14.26
C SER A 94 17.35 1.68 -13.08
N THR A 95 18.58 2.20 -13.14
CA THR A 95 19.55 2.15 -12.04
C THR A 95 19.21 3.06 -10.85
N ASP A 96 18.20 3.93 -10.98
CA ASP A 96 17.69 4.72 -9.87
C ASP A 96 16.85 3.86 -8.91
N TYR A 97 16.36 2.70 -9.38
CA TYR A 97 15.77 1.68 -8.52
C TYR A 97 16.86 0.80 -7.88
N PRO A 98 16.72 0.44 -6.60
CA PRO A 98 17.58 -0.57 -6.00
C PRO A 98 17.19 -1.95 -6.53
N ALA A 99 18.11 -2.77 -7.02
CA ALA A 99 17.74 -4.10 -7.52
C ALA A 99 17.02 -4.95 -6.44
N GLY A 100 15.84 -5.48 -6.77
CA GLY A 100 15.10 -6.33 -5.86
C GLY A 100 13.63 -6.54 -6.22
N SER A 101 12.84 -6.89 -5.20
CA SER A 101 11.40 -7.05 -5.35
C SER A 101 10.68 -6.84 -4.03
N THR A 102 9.44 -6.37 -4.12
CA THR A 102 8.48 -6.39 -3.02
C THR A 102 7.39 -7.41 -3.35
N VAL A 103 7.17 -8.35 -2.44
CA VAL A 103 6.13 -9.39 -2.57
C VAL A 103 5.00 -9.06 -1.61
N PHE A 104 3.85 -8.70 -2.16
CA PHE A 104 2.59 -8.58 -1.42
C PHE A 104 1.97 -9.96 -1.40
N ASN A 105 1.90 -10.56 -0.22
CA ASN A 105 1.38 -11.92 -0.06
C ASN A 105 0.32 -11.95 1.05
N ASN A 106 -0.42 -13.05 1.11
CA ASN A 106 -1.53 -13.22 2.04
C ASN A 106 -2.53 -12.04 1.92
N ILE A 107 -2.78 -11.59 0.69
CA ILE A 107 -3.72 -10.51 0.43
C ILE A 107 -5.13 -11.05 0.70
N GLN A 108 -5.80 -10.45 1.69
CA GLN A 108 -7.15 -10.78 2.13
C GLN A 108 -8.04 -9.55 1.97
N ILE A 109 -9.12 -9.69 1.18
CA ILE A 109 -10.15 -8.66 1.07
C ILE A 109 -11.47 -9.27 1.50
N THR A 110 -12.11 -8.65 2.49
CA THR A 110 -13.43 -9.05 2.98
C THR A 110 -14.33 -7.82 3.06
N GLY A 111 -15.58 -7.99 2.62
CA GLY A 111 -16.64 -6.99 2.77
C GLY A 111 -17.73 -7.47 3.72
N THR A 112 -18.71 -6.61 3.97
CA THR A 112 -19.90 -6.95 4.79
C THR A 112 -20.71 -8.12 4.22
N GLY A 113 -20.64 -8.35 2.90
CA GLY A 113 -21.25 -9.48 2.20
C GLY A 113 -20.36 -10.74 2.09
N GLY A 114 -19.20 -10.77 2.75
CA GLY A 114 -18.20 -11.83 2.63
C GLY A 114 -17.03 -11.47 1.70
N THR A 115 -16.29 -12.48 1.24
CA THR A 115 -15.17 -12.31 0.31
C THR A 115 -15.69 -11.93 -1.08
N PRO A 116 -15.32 -10.76 -1.65
CA PRO A 116 -15.75 -10.38 -2.98
C PRO A 116 -15.04 -11.21 -4.05
N ALA A 117 -15.70 -11.42 -5.19
CA ALA A 117 -15.02 -11.87 -6.40
C ALA A 117 -14.19 -10.71 -6.96
N LEU A 118 -12.89 -10.90 -7.14
CA LEU A 118 -12.00 -9.94 -7.77
C LEU A 118 -10.93 -10.66 -8.58
N SER A 119 -10.37 -9.96 -9.56
CA SER A 119 -9.22 -10.41 -10.33
C SER A 119 -8.24 -9.25 -10.44
N TRP A 120 -6.96 -9.52 -10.17
CA TRP A 120 -5.88 -8.56 -10.27
C TRP A 120 -5.46 -8.37 -11.72
N SER A 121 -5.08 -7.14 -12.05
CA SER A 121 -4.43 -6.82 -13.32
C SER A 121 -3.14 -6.08 -13.03
N VAL A 122 -2.20 -6.13 -13.98
CA VAL A 122 -0.87 -5.54 -13.82
C VAL A 122 -0.67 -4.40 -14.79
N ASN A 123 0.02 -3.37 -14.31
CA ASN A 123 0.60 -2.32 -15.13
C ASN A 123 2.10 -2.27 -14.77
N SER A 124 2.97 -2.39 -15.78
CA SER A 124 4.42 -2.47 -15.61
C SER A 124 5.09 -1.33 -16.37
N ASP A 125 6.15 -0.78 -15.80
CA ASP A 125 7.04 0.16 -16.49
C ASP A 125 8.30 -0.57 -16.98
N SER A 126 8.12 -1.40 -17.99
CA SER A 126 9.22 -2.21 -18.53
C SER A 126 10.33 -1.38 -19.18
N ALA A 127 10.05 -0.13 -19.55
CA ALA A 127 11.08 0.79 -20.09
C ALA A 127 12.08 1.18 -18.99
N ASP A 128 11.59 1.32 -17.76
CA ASP A 128 12.38 1.63 -16.58
C ASP A 128 12.80 0.39 -15.78
N GLY A 129 12.58 -0.81 -16.32
CA GLY A 129 12.98 -2.08 -15.71
C GLY A 129 12.06 -2.57 -14.58
N VAL A 130 10.94 -1.87 -14.33
CA VAL A 130 9.97 -2.24 -13.29
C VAL A 130 8.87 -3.12 -13.87
N THR A 131 8.64 -4.27 -13.24
CA THR A 131 7.60 -5.21 -13.66
C THR A 131 6.72 -5.63 -12.50
N ALA A 132 5.43 -5.90 -12.80
CA ALA A 132 4.46 -6.42 -11.85
C ALA A 132 3.89 -7.75 -12.36
N SER A 133 3.66 -8.69 -11.44
CA SER A 133 3.08 -10.00 -11.76
C SER A 133 2.05 -10.41 -10.71
N VAL A 134 0.98 -11.07 -11.16
CA VAL A 134 0.03 -11.77 -10.28
C VAL A 134 0.52 -13.21 -10.14
N ASN A 135 0.99 -13.58 -8.96
CA ASN A 135 1.44 -14.93 -8.67
C ASN A 135 0.29 -15.83 -8.23
N VAL A 136 -0.64 -15.27 -7.45
CA VAL A 136 -1.91 -15.90 -7.04
C VAL A 136 -3.01 -14.87 -7.15
N ASP A 137 -3.99 -15.13 -8.03
CA ASP A 137 -5.11 -14.22 -8.26
C ASP A 137 -6.22 -14.39 -7.21
N GLY A 138 -6.95 -13.31 -6.92
CA GLY A 138 -8.14 -13.30 -6.07
C GLY A 138 -8.03 -12.53 -4.76
N ALA A 139 -9.15 -12.53 -4.02
CA ALA A 139 -9.35 -11.83 -2.75
C ALA A 139 -8.87 -12.62 -1.52
N THR A 140 -8.40 -13.85 -1.71
CA THR A 140 -7.99 -14.75 -0.64
C THR A 140 -6.68 -15.39 -1.01
N ASN A 141 -5.68 -15.25 -0.13
CA ASN A 141 -4.30 -15.64 -0.29
C ASN A 141 -3.70 -15.09 -1.58
N GLY A 142 -4.15 -13.89 -2.00
CA GLY A 142 -3.63 -13.23 -3.19
C GLY A 142 -2.14 -12.95 -3.03
N VAL A 143 -1.41 -13.03 -4.14
CA VAL A 143 0.02 -12.76 -4.17
C VAL A 143 0.36 -11.96 -5.43
N VAL A 144 0.97 -10.80 -5.23
CA VAL A 144 1.45 -9.89 -6.27
C VAL A 144 2.91 -9.57 -6.00
N THR A 145 3.75 -9.63 -7.03
CA THR A 145 5.17 -9.25 -6.94
C THR A 145 5.44 -8.05 -7.82
N ILE A 146 6.11 -7.04 -7.27
CA ILE A 146 6.71 -5.93 -8.01
C ILE A 146 8.23 -6.10 -7.98
N THR A 147 8.86 -6.17 -9.14
CA THR A 147 10.32 -6.28 -9.34
C THR A 147 10.84 -4.97 -9.93
N TYR A 148 11.97 -4.49 -9.42
CA TYR A 148 12.61 -3.23 -9.78
C TYR A 148 14.14 -3.35 -9.68
#